data_AF-A0AAW5ZPM6-F1
#
_entry.id   AF-A0AAW5ZPM6-F1
#
_cell.length_a   1.000
_cell.length_b   1.000
_cell.length_c   1.000
_cell.angle_alpha   90.00
_cell.angle_beta   90.00
_cell.angle_gamma   90.00
#
_symmetry.space_group_name_H-M   'P 1'
#
loop_
_entity.id
_entity.type
_entity.pdbx_description
1 polymer ?
#
loop_
_entity_poly.entity_id
_entity_poly.type
_entity_poly.pdbx_seq_one_letter_code
_entity_poly.pdbx_strand_id
1 'polypeptide(L)'
;MPALSVSVDGNTLMTVSTDDGYDLLSINIHGSRIDEAFATLNLSGGHYPDDGDSTYLTWIDQMPLQPGQAIAVSWQDQGTTSARGKTIDELATDESIAPFDPAQQPPLSESIAALKKRPLLRGQYAFEWIAPDRAVMAGQTLPEETSLTLSVIWHVLHRDGAARVSLHSTTLDNLVARAPLHYRAQCKLRVGESIRLQLGCLALP
;
A
#
# COMPACT_ATOMS: atom_id res chain seq x y z
N MET A 1 -1.73 21.25 -10.51
CA MET A 1 -0.85 20.84 -9.39
C MET A 1 -0.37 19.41 -9.59
N PRO A 2 0.62 18.92 -8.81
CA PRO A 2 1.09 17.55 -8.89
C PRO A 2 -0.01 16.50 -8.65
N ALA A 3 0.16 15.33 -9.24
CA ALA A 3 -0.80 14.23 -9.11
C ALA A 3 -0.10 12.90 -8.81
N LEU A 4 -0.68 12.10 -7.90
CA LEU A 4 -0.24 10.73 -7.64
C LEU A 4 -0.91 9.81 -8.63
N SER A 5 -0.14 9.02 -9.35
CA SER A 5 -0.66 8.03 -10.29
C SER A 5 -0.11 6.65 -10.03
N VAL A 6 -0.97 5.63 -10.18
CA VAL A 6 -0.60 4.23 -10.19
C VAL A 6 -1.03 3.56 -11.49
N SER A 7 -0.13 2.73 -12.02
CA SER A 7 -0.37 1.91 -13.20
C SER A 7 0.09 0.48 -12.96
N VAL A 8 -0.53 -0.47 -13.62
CA VAL A 8 -0.16 -1.89 -13.59
C VAL A 8 -0.01 -2.38 -15.03
N ASP A 9 1.13 -2.98 -15.32
CA ASP A 9 1.53 -3.44 -16.66
C ASP A 9 1.40 -2.36 -17.74
N GLY A 10 1.70 -1.11 -17.35
CA GLY A 10 1.63 0.08 -18.21
C GLY A 10 0.22 0.69 -18.34
N ASN A 11 -0.82 0.07 -17.79
CA ASN A 11 -2.17 0.61 -17.80
C ASN A 11 -2.39 1.46 -16.55
N THR A 12 -2.60 2.78 -16.74
CA THR A 12 -2.96 3.67 -15.63
C THR A 12 -4.30 3.28 -15.04
N LEU A 13 -4.31 2.97 -13.75
CA LEU A 13 -5.52 2.58 -13.02
C LEU A 13 -6.20 3.79 -12.38
N MET A 14 -5.39 4.68 -11.79
CA MET A 14 -5.87 5.88 -11.14
C MET A 14 -4.81 6.98 -11.15
N THR A 15 -5.29 8.21 -11.29
CA THR A 15 -4.56 9.44 -10.99
C THR A 15 -5.39 10.24 -10.02
N VAL A 16 -4.76 10.81 -8.98
CA VAL A 16 -5.40 11.69 -8.00
C VAL A 16 -4.58 12.97 -7.90
N SER A 17 -5.22 14.09 -8.21
CA SER A 17 -4.58 15.41 -8.22
C SER A 17 -4.62 16.04 -6.84
N THR A 18 -3.53 16.72 -6.47
CA THR A 18 -3.53 17.57 -5.28
C THR A 18 -4.31 18.87 -5.46
N ASP A 19 -4.70 19.20 -6.70
CA ASP A 19 -5.51 20.37 -7.03
C ASP A 19 -6.91 20.30 -6.39
N ASP A 20 -7.39 19.09 -6.12
CA ASP A 20 -8.66 18.85 -5.43
C ASP A 20 -8.58 19.18 -3.92
N GLY A 21 -7.42 19.60 -3.41
CA GLY A 21 -7.24 20.11 -2.05
C GLY A 21 -7.00 19.04 -0.99
N TYR A 22 -6.61 17.81 -1.36
CA TYR A 22 -6.34 16.73 -0.41
C TYR A 22 -5.14 17.02 0.50
N ASP A 23 -5.21 16.59 1.75
CA ASP A 23 -4.15 16.75 2.75
C ASP A 23 -3.19 15.56 2.77
N LEU A 24 -3.68 14.37 2.39
CA LEU A 24 -2.94 13.12 2.35
C LEU A 24 -3.35 12.31 1.11
N LEU A 25 -2.37 11.70 0.45
CA LEU A 25 -2.59 10.66 -0.55
C LEU A 25 -1.66 9.49 -0.23
N SER A 26 -2.19 8.27 -0.30
CA SER A 26 -1.43 7.06 -0.03
C SER A 26 -1.73 5.94 -1.01
N ILE A 27 -0.66 5.37 -1.58
CA ILE A 27 -0.71 4.08 -2.28
C ILE A 27 -0.04 3.04 -1.38
N ASN A 28 -0.73 1.93 -1.15
CA ASN A 28 -0.16 0.79 -0.45
C ASN A 28 -0.29 -0.45 -1.32
N ILE A 29 0.81 -1.21 -1.45
CA ILE A 29 0.79 -2.54 -2.02
C ILE A 29 1.19 -3.50 -0.91
N HIS A 30 0.32 -4.43 -0.59
CA HIS A 30 0.55 -5.39 0.49
C HIS A 30 0.53 -6.82 -0.06
N GLY A 31 1.65 -7.51 0.08
CA GLY A 31 1.77 -8.95 -0.14
C GLY A 31 1.86 -9.67 1.19
N SER A 32 1.05 -10.71 1.36
CA SER A 32 1.06 -11.58 2.54
C SER A 32 1.37 -13.00 2.11
N ARG A 33 1.94 -13.84 2.99
CA ARG A 33 2.16 -15.27 2.69
C ARG A 33 1.05 -16.17 3.24
N ILE A 34 0.10 -15.61 3.98
CA ILE A 34 -0.97 -16.34 4.65
C ILE A 34 -2.38 -15.98 4.13
N ASP A 35 -2.50 -14.92 3.33
CA ASP A 35 -3.77 -14.49 2.75
C ASP A 35 -3.95 -15.02 1.33
N GLU A 36 -5.19 -15.30 0.93
CA GLU A 36 -5.48 -15.93 -0.38
C GLU A 36 -5.01 -15.08 -1.57
N ALA A 37 -5.28 -13.77 -1.55
CA ALA A 37 -4.77 -12.85 -2.55
C ALA A 37 -3.23 -12.82 -2.51
N PHE A 38 -2.59 -12.86 -3.68
CA PHE A 38 -1.13 -12.75 -3.79
C PHE A 38 -0.67 -11.41 -3.20
N ALA A 39 -1.05 -10.30 -3.80
CA ALA A 39 -0.91 -8.99 -3.20
C ALA A 39 -2.15 -8.15 -3.49
N THR A 40 -2.35 -7.08 -2.76
CA THR A 40 -3.43 -6.12 -3.00
C THR A 40 -2.86 -4.71 -3.15
N LEU A 41 -3.48 -3.94 -4.04
CA LEU A 41 -3.22 -2.51 -4.22
C LEU A 41 -4.36 -1.71 -3.59
N ASN A 42 -4.02 -0.73 -2.76
CA ASN A 42 -4.92 0.27 -2.25
C ASN A 42 -4.43 1.67 -2.63
N LEU A 43 -5.37 2.55 -2.95
CA LEU A 43 -5.14 3.99 -3.10
C LEU A 43 -6.23 4.73 -2.35
N SER A 44 -5.82 5.53 -1.37
CA SER A 44 -6.69 6.25 -0.44
C SER A 44 -6.09 7.59 -0.03
N GLY A 45 -6.87 8.42 0.65
CA GLY A 45 -6.51 9.78 1.02
C GLY A 45 -7.71 10.56 1.52
N GLY A 46 -7.57 11.87 1.66
CA GLY A 46 -8.68 12.70 2.12
C GLY A 46 -8.27 14.08 2.60
N HIS A 47 -9.25 14.77 3.19
CA HIS A 47 -9.11 16.06 3.84
C HIS A 47 -9.15 15.88 5.36
N TYR A 48 -8.24 16.54 6.06
CA TYR A 48 -8.05 16.49 7.51
C TYR A 48 -7.85 17.92 8.04
N PRO A 49 -8.87 18.79 7.93
CA PRO A 49 -8.77 20.15 8.44
C PRO A 49 -8.69 20.17 9.97
N ASP A 50 -8.04 21.20 10.53
CA ASP A 50 -7.98 21.42 11.98
C ASP A 50 -9.39 21.65 12.57
N ASP A 51 -10.26 22.32 11.80
CA ASP A 51 -11.65 22.60 12.13
C ASP A 51 -12.60 21.97 11.08
N GLY A 52 -13.56 21.15 11.54
CA GLY A 52 -14.57 20.50 10.70
C GLY A 52 -14.40 18.99 10.57
N ASP A 53 -15.21 18.38 9.71
CA ASP A 53 -15.23 16.93 9.53
C ASP A 53 -14.12 16.47 8.59
N SER A 54 -13.38 15.44 9.01
CA SER A 54 -12.42 14.75 8.16
C SER A 54 -13.14 13.90 7.11
N THR A 55 -12.55 13.83 5.92
CA THR A 55 -13.02 12.94 4.85
C THR A 55 -12.02 11.83 4.62
N TYR A 56 -12.53 10.64 4.33
CA TYR A 56 -11.73 9.46 4.03
C TYR A 56 -12.23 8.88 2.72
N LEU A 57 -11.39 8.97 1.70
CA LEU A 57 -11.72 8.56 0.35
C LEU A 57 -10.83 7.40 -0.08
N THR A 58 -11.45 6.44 -0.75
CA THR A 58 -10.77 5.30 -1.37
C THR A 58 -11.08 5.29 -2.86
N TRP A 59 -10.04 5.26 -3.68
CA TRP A 59 -10.14 5.18 -5.13
C TRP A 59 -9.92 3.76 -5.66
N ILE A 60 -9.03 3.02 -5.01
CA ILE A 60 -8.79 1.61 -5.28
C ILE A 60 -8.91 0.87 -3.95
N ASP A 61 -9.95 0.06 -3.81
CA ASP A 61 -10.17 -0.77 -2.64
C ASP A 61 -9.64 -2.18 -2.88
N GLN A 62 -8.52 -2.50 -2.24
CA GLN A 62 -7.85 -3.80 -2.22
C GLN A 62 -7.86 -4.57 -3.56
N MET A 63 -7.49 -3.92 -4.65
CA MET A 63 -7.45 -4.56 -5.97
C MET A 63 -6.40 -5.70 -5.97
N PRO A 64 -6.78 -6.96 -6.26
CA PRO A 64 -5.83 -8.06 -6.31
C PRO A 64 -4.79 -7.86 -7.42
N LEU A 65 -3.53 -8.13 -7.09
CA LEU A 65 -2.40 -8.17 -8.02
C LEU A 65 -1.97 -9.62 -8.24
N GLN A 66 -1.47 -9.89 -9.44
CA GLN A 66 -0.94 -11.18 -9.85
C GLN A 66 0.60 -11.19 -9.77
N PRO A 67 1.22 -12.37 -9.54
CA PRO A 67 2.66 -12.51 -9.65
C PRO A 67 3.18 -12.07 -11.03
N GLY A 68 4.31 -11.38 -11.05
CA GLY A 68 4.96 -10.90 -12.27
C GLY A 68 4.40 -9.58 -12.81
N GLN A 69 3.34 -9.01 -12.24
CA GLN A 69 2.84 -7.71 -12.69
C GLN A 69 3.79 -6.58 -12.30
N ALA A 70 3.94 -5.63 -13.22
CA ALA A 70 4.76 -4.44 -13.05
C ALA A 70 3.89 -3.28 -12.58
N ILE A 71 4.05 -2.89 -11.31
CA ILE A 71 3.38 -1.71 -10.75
C ILE A 71 4.31 -0.51 -10.90
N ALA A 72 3.81 0.60 -11.44
CA ALA A 72 4.53 1.87 -11.43
C ALA A 72 3.73 2.93 -10.70
N VAL A 73 4.41 3.66 -9.81
CA VAL A 73 3.86 4.82 -9.11
C VAL A 73 4.61 6.05 -9.55
N SER A 74 3.88 7.09 -9.94
CA SER A 74 4.45 8.34 -10.46
C SER A 74 3.90 9.54 -9.68
N TRP A 75 4.78 10.48 -9.38
CA TRP A 75 4.41 11.80 -8.88
C TRP A 75 4.51 12.78 -10.05
N GLN A 76 3.40 12.99 -10.72
CA GLN A 76 3.33 13.74 -11.97
C GLN A 76 3.34 15.24 -11.71
N ASP A 77 3.90 16.04 -12.63
CA ASP A 77 3.86 17.51 -12.56
C ASP A 77 2.45 18.05 -12.76
N GLN A 78 1.70 17.40 -13.65
CA GLN A 78 0.31 17.72 -13.93
C GLN A 78 -0.50 16.44 -14.07
N GLY A 79 -1.73 16.49 -13.60
CA GLY A 79 -2.71 15.42 -13.74
C GLY A 79 -4.06 15.83 -13.16
N THR A 80 -5.11 15.20 -13.66
CA THR A 80 -6.48 15.39 -13.17
C THR A 80 -6.94 14.09 -12.51
N THR A 81 -7.72 14.23 -11.43
CA THR A 81 -8.31 13.06 -10.77
C THR A 81 -9.20 12.30 -11.74
N SER A 82 -8.88 11.02 -11.96
CA SER A 82 -9.51 10.23 -13.01
C SER A 82 -10.95 9.81 -12.68
N ALA A 83 -11.24 9.61 -11.40
CA ALA A 83 -12.58 9.34 -10.89
C ALA A 83 -12.70 9.80 -9.43
N ARG A 84 -13.92 10.09 -8.98
CA ARG A 84 -14.16 10.43 -7.57
C ARG A 84 -13.82 9.25 -6.66
N GLY A 85 -13.23 9.56 -5.50
CA GLY A 85 -13.08 8.58 -4.43
C GLY A 85 -14.44 8.24 -3.80
N LYS A 86 -14.49 7.10 -3.12
CA LYS A 86 -15.66 6.61 -2.40
C LYS A 86 -15.44 6.68 -0.89
N THR A 87 -16.48 6.99 -0.13
CA THR A 87 -16.47 6.83 1.32
C THR A 87 -16.64 5.36 1.72
N ILE A 88 -16.45 5.05 3.00
CA ILE A 88 -16.70 3.70 3.52
C ILE A 88 -18.15 3.26 3.31
N ASP A 89 -19.12 4.17 3.52
CA ASP A 89 -20.54 3.88 3.33
C ASP A 89 -20.88 3.54 1.88
N GLU A 90 -20.18 4.17 0.92
CA GLU A 90 -20.34 3.88 -0.51
C GLU A 90 -19.65 2.59 -0.94
N LEU A 91 -18.65 2.12 -0.18
CA LEU A 91 -17.96 0.85 -0.41
C LEU A 91 -18.66 -0.33 0.28
N ALA A 92 -19.37 -0.08 1.37
CA ALA A 92 -20.15 -1.09 2.09
C ALA A 92 -21.33 -1.54 1.22
N THR A 93 -21.10 -2.55 0.38
CA THR A 93 -22.13 -3.09 -0.52
C THR A 93 -23.10 -4.04 0.17
N ASP A 94 -22.87 -4.37 1.45
CA ASP A 94 -23.65 -5.38 2.18
C ASP A 94 -24.06 -4.85 3.56
N GLU A 95 -25.35 -4.55 3.71
CA GLU A 95 -25.97 -4.12 4.97
C GLU A 95 -26.01 -5.24 6.04
N SER A 96 -25.61 -6.48 5.69
CA SER A 96 -25.60 -7.61 6.63
C SER A 96 -24.35 -7.68 7.52
N ILE A 97 -23.38 -6.78 7.34
CA ILE A 97 -22.20 -6.71 8.21
C ILE A 97 -22.64 -6.19 9.57
N ALA A 98 -22.63 -7.06 10.58
CA ALA A 98 -22.91 -6.68 11.95
C ALA A 98 -22.00 -5.50 12.37
N PRO A 99 -22.52 -4.51 13.12
CA PRO A 99 -21.72 -3.39 13.59
C PRO A 99 -20.47 -3.90 14.31
N PHE A 100 -19.32 -3.26 14.03
CA PHE A 100 -18.08 -3.59 14.72
C PHE A 100 -18.26 -3.43 16.23
N ASP A 101 -18.13 -4.54 16.97
CA ASP A 101 -18.14 -4.55 18.44
C ASP A 101 -16.70 -4.75 18.96
N PRO A 102 -16.06 -3.69 19.50
CA PRO A 102 -14.72 -3.80 20.08
C PRO A 102 -14.62 -4.84 21.19
N ALA A 103 -15.71 -5.09 21.93
CA ALA A 103 -15.72 -6.04 23.04
C ALA A 103 -15.66 -7.51 22.57
N GLN A 104 -15.99 -7.78 21.30
CA GLN A 104 -15.90 -9.11 20.68
C GLN A 104 -14.56 -9.34 19.98
N GLN A 105 -13.66 -8.35 19.98
CA GLN A 105 -12.34 -8.51 19.39
C GLN A 105 -11.48 -9.39 20.31
N PRO A 106 -10.93 -10.51 19.80
CA PRO A 106 -9.97 -11.29 20.58
C PRO A 106 -8.74 -10.42 20.87
N PRO A 107 -8.06 -10.63 22.01
CA PRO A 107 -6.80 -9.98 22.31
C PRO A 107 -5.82 -10.06 21.13
N LEU A 108 -5.00 -9.03 20.94
CA LEU A 108 -4.02 -9.00 19.85
C LEU A 108 -3.11 -10.24 19.85
N SER A 109 -2.73 -10.74 21.04
CA SER A 109 -1.95 -11.97 21.19
C SER A 109 -2.66 -13.21 20.64
N GLU A 110 -3.97 -13.33 20.85
CA GLU A 110 -4.78 -14.44 20.33
C GLU A 110 -4.96 -14.34 18.82
N SER A 111 -5.23 -13.12 18.32
CA SER A 111 -5.29 -12.85 16.88
C SER A 111 -3.99 -13.27 16.19
N ILE A 112 -2.84 -12.89 16.75
CA ILE A 112 -1.53 -13.26 16.19
C ILE A 112 -1.27 -14.76 16.32
N ALA A 113 -1.63 -15.39 17.44
CA ALA A 113 -1.51 -16.83 17.59
C ALA A 113 -2.35 -17.59 16.56
N ALA A 114 -3.53 -17.08 16.21
CA ALA A 114 -4.35 -17.62 15.13
C ALA A 114 -3.67 -17.43 13.75
N LEU A 115 -3.11 -16.26 13.47
CA LEU A 115 -2.37 -15.99 12.22
C LEU A 115 -1.15 -16.92 12.07
N LYS A 116 -0.40 -17.18 13.16
CA LYS A 116 0.75 -18.09 13.16
C LYS A 116 0.38 -19.55 12.85
N LYS A 117 -0.87 -19.96 13.08
CA LYS A 117 -1.36 -21.30 12.77
C LYS A 117 -1.81 -21.47 11.32
N ARG A 118 -1.97 -20.37 10.58
CA ARG A 118 -2.39 -20.44 9.18
C ARG A 118 -1.27 -21.04 8.33
N PRO A 119 -1.59 -21.93 7.37
CA PRO A 119 -0.60 -22.43 6.44
C PRO A 119 -0.08 -21.27 5.57
N LEU A 120 1.20 -21.34 5.21
CA LEU A 120 1.77 -20.46 4.22
C LEU A 120 1.26 -20.88 2.84
N LEU A 121 0.65 -19.95 2.12
CA LEU A 121 0.08 -20.17 0.78
C LEU A 121 1.11 -19.95 -0.34
N ARG A 122 2.30 -19.41 0.00
CA ARG A 122 3.38 -19.13 -0.95
C ARG A 122 4.75 -19.00 -0.27
N GLY A 123 5.80 -19.16 -1.08
CA GLY A 123 7.18 -18.95 -0.67
C GLY A 123 7.49 -17.48 -0.33
N GLN A 124 8.76 -17.17 -0.16
CA GLN A 124 9.24 -15.81 0.06
C GLN A 124 8.87 -14.92 -1.13
N TYR A 125 8.56 -13.65 -0.86
CA TYR A 125 8.42 -12.68 -1.95
C TYR A 125 9.77 -12.39 -2.56
N ALA A 126 9.83 -12.41 -3.87
CA ALA A 126 10.91 -11.81 -4.64
C ALA A 126 10.42 -10.49 -5.22
N PHE A 127 11.30 -9.51 -5.32
CA PHE A 127 10.95 -8.21 -5.88
C PHE A 127 12.07 -7.67 -6.77
N GLU A 128 11.66 -6.97 -7.82
CA GLU A 128 12.51 -6.05 -8.58
C GLU A 128 11.98 -4.63 -8.36
N TRP A 129 12.89 -3.73 -8.02
CA TRP A 129 12.62 -2.34 -7.71
C TRP A 129 13.44 -1.45 -8.64
N ILE A 130 12.77 -0.50 -9.31
CA ILE A 130 13.42 0.56 -10.07
C ILE A 130 13.17 1.87 -9.32
N ALA A 131 14.24 2.45 -8.81
CA ALA A 131 14.24 3.72 -8.09
C ALA A 131 14.03 4.91 -9.05
N PRO A 132 13.75 6.13 -8.51
CA PRO A 132 13.57 7.34 -9.32
C PRO A 132 14.75 7.64 -10.26
N ASP A 133 15.97 7.38 -9.81
CA ASP A 133 17.22 7.54 -10.55
C ASP A 133 17.50 6.40 -11.54
N ARG A 134 16.53 5.50 -11.73
CA ARG A 134 16.61 4.29 -12.56
C ARG A 134 17.57 3.22 -12.03
N ALA A 135 18.10 3.36 -10.82
CA ALA A 135 18.83 2.26 -10.20
C ALA A 135 17.89 1.07 -10.01
N VAL A 136 18.37 -0.11 -10.45
CA VAL A 136 17.62 -1.36 -10.32
C VAL A 136 18.16 -2.13 -9.12
N MET A 137 17.25 -2.59 -8.27
CA MET A 137 17.55 -3.43 -7.13
C MET A 137 16.62 -4.64 -7.15
N ALA A 138 17.19 -5.84 -7.05
CA ALA A 138 16.43 -7.06 -6.82
C ALA A 138 16.64 -7.54 -5.38
N GLY A 139 15.63 -8.18 -4.82
CA GLY A 139 15.73 -8.74 -3.48
C GLY A 139 14.63 -9.74 -3.17
N GLN A 140 14.67 -10.26 -1.96
CA GLN A 140 13.69 -11.22 -1.47
C GLN A 140 13.44 -11.04 0.02
N THR A 141 12.27 -11.47 0.49
CA THR A 141 11.98 -11.57 1.92
C THR A 141 12.71 -12.74 2.55
N LEU A 142 12.93 -12.66 3.86
CA LEU A 142 13.49 -13.76 4.65
C LEU A 142 12.43 -14.86 4.89
N PRO A 143 12.83 -16.10 5.20
CA PRO A 143 11.91 -17.21 5.46
C PRO A 143 10.88 -16.93 6.58
N GLU A 144 11.25 -16.16 7.60
CA GLU A 144 10.42 -15.79 8.74
C GLU A 144 9.50 -14.59 8.47
N GLU A 145 9.76 -13.84 7.40
CA GLU A 145 8.94 -12.68 7.04
C GLU A 145 7.67 -13.14 6.34
N THR A 146 6.54 -12.72 6.89
CA THR A 146 5.22 -13.16 6.48
C THR A 146 4.57 -12.17 5.52
N SER A 147 5.08 -10.95 5.43
CA SER A 147 4.56 -9.94 4.51
C SER A 147 5.62 -8.99 3.95
N LEU A 148 5.29 -8.38 2.82
CA LEU A 148 6.04 -7.34 2.13
C LEU A 148 5.08 -6.21 1.76
N THR A 149 5.43 -4.97 2.09
CA THR A 149 4.60 -3.80 1.87
C THR A 149 5.38 -2.70 1.17
N LEU A 150 4.84 -2.19 0.06
CA LEU A 150 5.19 -0.89 -0.48
C LEU A 150 4.22 0.14 0.09
N SER A 151 4.74 1.24 0.61
CA SER A 151 3.95 2.41 0.99
C SER A 151 4.50 3.64 0.32
N VAL A 152 3.63 4.37 -0.38
CA VAL A 152 3.87 5.68 -0.96
C VAL A 152 2.91 6.64 -0.27
N ILE A 153 3.44 7.67 0.41
CA ILE A 153 2.64 8.62 1.16
C ILE A 153 3.09 10.03 0.81
N TRP A 154 2.16 10.82 0.31
CA TRP A 154 2.30 12.27 0.23
C TRP A 154 1.40 12.92 1.27
N HIS A 155 1.88 13.97 1.93
CA HIS A 155 1.12 14.76 2.88
C HIS A 155 1.46 16.24 2.69
N VAL A 156 0.44 17.09 2.64
CA VAL A 156 0.56 18.54 2.40
C VAL A 156 1.51 19.27 3.35
N LEU A 157 1.65 18.81 4.60
CA LEU A 157 2.52 19.44 5.61
C LEU A 157 4.02 19.18 5.38
N HIS A 158 4.39 18.31 4.44
CA HIS A 158 5.79 18.07 4.10
C HIS A 158 6.31 19.14 3.13
N ARG A 159 7.19 20.00 3.65
CA ARG A 159 7.71 21.19 2.96
C ARG A 159 8.44 20.92 1.64
N ASP A 160 8.92 19.70 1.41
CA ASP A 160 9.61 19.33 0.17
C ASP A 160 8.63 18.87 -0.94
N GLY A 161 7.33 18.77 -0.65
CA GLY A 161 6.29 18.43 -1.62
C GLY A 161 6.43 17.04 -2.25
N ALA A 162 7.34 16.21 -1.74
CA ALA A 162 7.66 14.90 -2.28
C ALA A 162 6.84 13.81 -1.57
N ALA A 163 6.46 12.77 -2.32
CA ALA A 163 5.90 11.57 -1.70
C ALA A 163 7.03 10.74 -1.09
N ARG A 164 6.86 10.23 0.12
CA ARG A 164 7.80 9.29 0.73
C ARG A 164 7.46 7.88 0.30
N VAL A 165 8.48 7.14 -0.11
CA VAL A 165 8.32 5.76 -0.53
C VAL A 165 9.15 4.85 0.35
N SER A 166 8.55 3.74 0.78
CA SER A 166 9.25 2.68 1.48
C SER A 166 8.75 1.32 1.06
N LEU A 167 9.69 0.41 0.80
CA LEU A 167 9.43 -1.02 0.66
C LEU A 167 9.97 -1.68 1.91
N HIS A 168 9.15 -2.43 2.63
CA HIS A 168 9.55 -3.07 3.87
C HIS A 168 8.86 -4.40 4.08
N SER A 169 9.49 -5.29 4.82
CA SER A 169 8.96 -6.60 5.19
C SER A 169 8.76 -6.70 6.70
N THR A 170 7.85 -7.58 7.11
CA THR A 170 7.55 -7.81 8.53
C THR A 170 7.39 -9.29 8.84
N THR A 171 7.72 -9.64 10.08
CA THR A 171 7.31 -10.89 10.72
C THR A 171 6.06 -10.62 11.57
N LEU A 172 5.28 -11.66 11.86
CA LEU A 172 4.17 -11.54 12.82
C LEU A 172 4.67 -11.12 14.22
N ASP A 173 5.89 -11.50 14.60
CA ASP A 173 6.50 -11.10 15.87
C ASP A 173 6.85 -9.61 15.92
N ASN A 174 7.33 -9.05 14.80
CA ASN A 174 7.60 -7.62 14.71
C ASN A 174 6.32 -6.79 14.89
N LEU A 175 5.19 -7.27 14.37
CA LEU A 175 3.89 -6.63 14.56
C LEU A 175 3.46 -6.62 16.04
N VAL A 176 3.71 -7.71 16.77
CA VAL A 176 3.41 -7.80 18.22
C VAL A 176 4.28 -6.84 19.02
N ALA A 177 5.59 -6.90 18.78
CA ALA A 177 6.57 -6.13 19.54
C ALA A 177 6.60 -4.64 19.14
N ARG A 178 5.83 -4.23 18.12
CA ARG A 178 5.97 -2.93 17.43
C ARG A 178 7.45 -2.65 17.09
N ALA A 179 8.15 -3.70 16.70
CA ALA A 179 9.56 -3.64 16.39
C ALA A 179 9.79 -2.85 15.09
N PRO A 180 10.99 -2.30 14.88
CA PRO A 180 11.32 -1.62 13.64
C PRO A 180 11.04 -2.49 12.41
N LEU A 181 10.50 -1.87 11.37
CA LEU A 181 10.25 -2.52 10.08
C LEU A 181 11.58 -2.88 9.40
N HIS A 182 11.61 -3.98 8.66
CA HIS A 182 12.77 -4.33 7.84
C HIS A 182 12.69 -3.61 6.50
N TYR A 183 13.25 -2.40 6.43
CA TYR A 183 13.28 -1.62 5.20
C TYR A 183 14.19 -2.26 4.15
N ARG A 184 13.64 -2.45 2.95
CA ARG A 184 14.31 -2.98 1.76
C ARG A 184 14.72 -1.87 0.80
N ALA A 185 13.87 -0.85 0.66
CA ALA A 185 14.16 0.36 -0.11
C ALA A 185 13.47 1.55 0.54
N GLN A 186 14.08 2.72 0.45
CA GLN A 186 13.47 3.99 0.82
C GLN A 186 13.93 5.08 -0.13
N CYS A 187 13.00 5.92 -0.57
CA CYS A 187 13.33 7.12 -1.34
C CYS A 187 12.25 8.18 -1.16
N LYS A 188 12.52 9.37 -1.72
CA LYS A 188 11.50 10.39 -1.94
C LYS A 188 11.20 10.43 -3.43
N LEU A 189 9.93 10.57 -3.77
CA LEU A 189 9.44 10.71 -5.13
C LEU A 189 9.10 12.18 -5.34
N ARG A 190 9.96 12.88 -6.07
CA ARG A 190 9.76 14.28 -6.47
C ARG A 190 8.89 14.37 -7.71
N VAL A 191 8.43 15.58 -7.99
CA VAL A 191 7.58 15.86 -9.14
C VAL A 191 8.33 15.50 -10.43
N GLY A 192 7.67 14.77 -11.32
CA GLY A 192 8.23 14.21 -12.54
C GLY A 192 8.92 12.85 -12.35
N GLU A 193 9.05 12.34 -11.13
CA GLU A 193 9.70 11.06 -10.86
C GLU A 193 8.70 9.89 -10.77
N SER A 194 9.23 8.68 -11.00
CA SER A 194 8.48 7.43 -10.93
C SER A 194 9.31 6.33 -10.29
N ILE A 195 8.66 5.42 -9.57
CA ILE A 195 9.23 4.13 -9.17
C ILE A 195 8.49 2.99 -9.87
N ARG A 196 9.14 1.85 -10.01
CA ARG A 196 8.52 0.61 -10.45
C ARG A 196 8.83 -0.52 -9.48
N LEU A 197 7.83 -1.33 -9.18
CA LEU A 197 7.93 -2.54 -8.39
C LEU A 197 7.33 -3.69 -9.20
N GLN A 198 8.06 -4.80 -9.29
CA GLN A 198 7.53 -6.07 -9.77
C GLN A 198 7.66 -7.08 -8.65
N LEU A 199 6.58 -7.80 -8.36
CA LEU A 199 6.53 -8.80 -7.29
C LEU A 199 6.41 -10.20 -7.88
N GLY A 200 7.15 -11.15 -7.32
CA GLY A 200 7.00 -12.58 -7.54
C GLY A 200 7.10 -13.33 -6.23
N CYS A 201 7.12 -14.66 -6.30
CA CYS A 201 7.45 -15.49 -5.16
C CYS A 201 8.41 -16.60 -5.58
N LEU A 202 9.20 -17.07 -4.62
CA LEU A 202 9.95 -18.30 -4.78
C LEU A 202 8.97 -19.48 -4.75
N ALA A 203 9.30 -20.53 -5.49
CA ALA A 203 8.61 -21.81 -5.36
C ALA A 203 8.66 -22.26 -3.90
N LEU A 204 7.55 -22.82 -3.40
CA LEU A 204 7.57 -23.52 -2.12
C LEU A 204 8.52 -24.72 -2.24
N PRO A 205 9.39 -24.96 -1.25
CA PRO A 205 10.27 -26.12 -1.24
C PRO A 205 9.49 -27.45 -1.21
#